data_AF-A0A1R2CY54-F1
#
_entry.id   AF-A0A1R2CY54-F1
#
_cell.length_a   1.000
_cell.length_b   1.000
_cell.length_c   1.000
_cell.angle_alpha   90.00
_cell.angle_beta   90.00
_cell.angle_gamma   90.00
#
_symmetry.space_group_name_H-M   'P 1'
#
loop_
_entity.id
_entity.type
_entity.pdbx_description
1 polymer ?
#
loop_
_entity_poly.entity_id
_entity_poly.type
_entity_poly.pdbx_seq_one_letter_code
_entity_poly.pdbx_strand_id
1 'polypeptide(L)'
;MENKEENSIEEKIGKPNSKIGSWHELHEHEFIKDNEYIHHGYRLNFNSSRKILTSLFMVHNETANVWSHLFGVFIFLCLLGYTIIWLGIPSKVSEMHIVEDLKVTIINSVNELAHSAARYESIFESQISELYQDAYYLSHEFEERIFSMYNRLSSANTTEKFKPLVKKLENIIAKIDSHDYDWIDLYNDKYQTSAGVSRWPIFVFIASAMICLMCSSIFHLFSAHSFIINKKLSTLDYAGISILIAGSFYPPVYYTFYCFPSNFYADYIVLYLSGISVASLITFIVSFIPGFQDPSMRWFRGVLFVVLSLLGIIPMVHLYFLPQSYHFINCAKYFALMGASYLIGVAIYISRVPERFYPGKFDFIGSSHNIWHLFVLTAALFHYLGCLGTFHTRQSLTCFA
;
A
#
# COMPACT_ATOMS: atom_id res chain seq x y z
N MET A 1 1.88 45.39 -45.79
CA MET A 1 1.14 46.37 -44.97
C MET A 1 0.03 45.68 -44.18
N GLU A 2 -0.57 44.60 -44.70
CA GLU A 2 -1.54 43.73 -43.98
C GLU A 2 -1.03 43.21 -42.62
N ASN A 3 0.18 42.66 -42.51
CA ASN A 3 0.72 42.17 -41.23
C ASN A 3 0.92 43.27 -40.16
N LYS A 4 0.95 44.55 -40.55
CA LYS A 4 1.00 45.68 -39.60
C LYS A 4 -0.41 46.10 -39.17
N GLU A 5 -1.40 45.94 -40.03
CA GLU A 5 -2.80 46.23 -39.71
C GLU A 5 -3.42 45.15 -38.80
N GLU A 6 -3.17 43.85 -39.04
CA GLU A 6 -3.61 42.77 -38.13
C GLU A 6 -3.06 42.94 -36.71
N ASN A 7 -1.75 43.19 -36.58
CA ASN A 7 -1.13 43.46 -35.27
C ASN A 7 -1.69 44.74 -34.60
N SER A 8 -2.09 45.75 -35.39
CA SER A 8 -2.69 46.99 -34.86
C SER A 8 -4.17 46.85 -34.45
N ILE A 9 -4.87 45.85 -34.99
CA ILE A 9 -6.25 45.52 -34.66
C ILE A 9 -6.28 44.63 -33.40
N GLU A 10 -5.36 43.66 -33.29
CA GLU A 10 -5.16 42.88 -32.05
C GLU A 10 -4.69 43.74 -30.87
N GLU A 11 -3.89 44.80 -31.12
CA GLU A 11 -3.55 45.77 -30.06
C GLU A 11 -4.74 46.63 -29.60
N LYS A 12 -5.73 46.86 -30.48
CA LYS A 12 -6.93 47.68 -30.17
C LYS A 12 -8.03 46.88 -29.48
N ILE A 13 -8.10 45.57 -29.71
CA ILE A 13 -9.01 44.65 -29.02
C ILE A 13 -8.21 43.99 -27.91
N GLY A 14 -8.15 44.63 -26.74
CA GLY A 14 -7.38 44.14 -25.60
C GLY A 14 -7.60 42.63 -25.36
N LYS A 15 -6.52 41.89 -25.07
CA LYS A 15 -6.56 40.43 -24.87
C LYS A 15 -7.74 40.05 -23.97
N PRO A 16 -8.56 39.07 -24.37
CA PRO A 16 -9.79 38.77 -23.65
C PRO A 16 -9.49 38.38 -22.20
N ASN A 17 -10.32 38.89 -21.28
CA ASN A 17 -10.20 38.61 -19.86
C ASN A 17 -10.37 37.10 -19.57
N SER A 18 -9.64 36.61 -18.57
CA SER A 18 -9.76 35.23 -18.11
C SER A 18 -11.09 35.02 -17.40
N LYS A 19 -11.84 33.98 -17.77
CA LYS A 19 -13.15 33.67 -17.20
C LYS A 19 -13.40 32.16 -17.13
N ILE A 20 -14.34 31.76 -16.29
CA ILE A 20 -14.92 30.41 -16.35
C ILE A 20 -16.06 30.44 -17.38
N GLY A 21 -16.05 29.50 -18.32
CA GLY A 21 -17.00 29.42 -19.42
C GLY A 21 -17.57 28.02 -19.62
N SER A 22 -18.30 27.87 -20.73
CA SER A 22 -19.02 26.67 -21.13
C SER A 22 -18.38 25.95 -22.31
N TRP A 23 -18.82 24.70 -22.55
CA TRP A 23 -18.39 23.84 -23.66
C TRP A 23 -18.48 24.52 -25.04
N HIS A 24 -19.53 25.32 -25.25
CA HIS A 24 -19.77 26.00 -26.52
C HIS A 24 -18.86 27.22 -26.74
N GLU A 25 -18.22 27.74 -25.67
CA GLU A 25 -17.32 28.91 -25.74
C GLU A 25 -15.84 28.51 -25.93
N LEU A 26 -15.55 27.22 -26.08
CA LEU A 26 -14.19 26.67 -26.18
C LEU A 26 -13.49 26.91 -27.53
N HIS A 27 -13.92 27.88 -28.33
CA HIS A 27 -13.43 28.12 -29.71
C HIS A 27 -11.91 28.01 -29.87
N GLU A 28 -11.14 28.95 -29.32
CA GLU A 28 -9.66 28.92 -29.40
C GLU A 28 -9.02 27.91 -28.44
N HIS A 29 -9.84 27.26 -27.61
CA HIS A 29 -9.43 26.36 -26.53
C HIS A 29 -9.92 24.91 -26.79
N GLU A 30 -10.06 24.49 -28.05
CA GLU A 30 -10.59 23.14 -28.35
C GLU A 30 -9.72 22.02 -27.77
N PHE A 31 -8.43 22.28 -27.53
CA PHE A 31 -7.51 21.32 -26.96
C PHE A 31 -7.82 20.90 -25.51
N ILE A 32 -8.72 21.60 -24.81
CA ILE A 32 -9.24 21.18 -23.50
C ILE A 32 -10.62 20.51 -23.57
N LYS A 33 -11.19 20.29 -24.78
CA LYS A 33 -12.40 19.49 -24.99
C LYS A 33 -12.06 18.00 -24.91
N ASP A 34 -12.29 17.36 -23.76
CA ASP A 34 -12.07 15.91 -23.59
C ASP A 34 -13.36 15.09 -23.38
N ASN A 35 -14.39 15.68 -22.77
CA ASN A 35 -15.60 14.98 -22.35
C ASN A 35 -16.85 15.80 -22.67
N GLU A 36 -17.60 15.40 -23.70
CA GLU A 36 -18.78 16.11 -24.20
C GLU A 36 -19.94 16.21 -23.19
N TYR A 37 -19.92 15.43 -22.11
CA TYR A 37 -20.94 15.47 -21.06
C TYR A 37 -20.68 16.55 -20.00
N ILE A 38 -19.52 17.19 -20.04
CA ILE A 38 -19.15 18.30 -19.15
C ILE A 38 -19.46 19.62 -19.85
N HIS A 39 -20.41 20.39 -19.34
CA HIS A 39 -20.96 21.54 -20.05
C HIS A 39 -20.39 22.89 -19.59
N HIS A 40 -19.98 23.01 -18.33
CA HIS A 40 -19.50 24.25 -17.71
C HIS A 40 -18.21 24.03 -16.92
N GLY A 41 -17.63 25.13 -16.44
CA GLY A 41 -16.46 25.10 -15.56
C GLY A 41 -15.12 25.20 -16.29
N TYR A 42 -15.11 25.42 -17.61
CA TYR A 42 -13.89 25.52 -18.39
C TYR A 42 -13.16 26.84 -18.14
N ARG A 43 -11.85 26.78 -17.92
CA ARG A 43 -11.00 27.97 -17.75
C ARG A 43 -10.60 28.52 -19.13
N LEU A 44 -11.16 29.68 -19.51
CA LEU A 44 -10.89 30.34 -20.79
C LEU A 44 -9.89 31.49 -20.63
N ASN A 45 -8.93 31.59 -21.53
CA ASN A 45 -7.89 32.65 -21.57
C ASN A 45 -6.97 32.70 -20.33
N PHE A 46 -6.70 31.53 -19.73
CA PHE A 46 -5.76 31.36 -18.60
C PHE A 46 -4.30 31.21 -19.08
N ASN A 47 -3.87 32.07 -20.00
CA ASN A 47 -2.60 31.93 -20.75
C ASN A 47 -1.35 32.37 -19.96
N SER A 48 -1.45 32.46 -18.63
CA SER A 48 -0.36 32.90 -17.75
C SER A 48 -0.32 32.05 -16.48
N SER A 49 0.86 31.59 -16.10
CA SER A 49 1.07 30.80 -14.87
C SER A 49 0.51 31.48 -13.63
N ARG A 50 0.57 32.82 -13.53
CA ARG A 50 -0.03 33.54 -12.39
C ARG A 50 -1.54 33.33 -12.31
N LYS A 51 -2.24 33.44 -13.45
CA LYS A 51 -3.70 33.22 -13.52
C LYS A 51 -4.06 31.77 -13.21
N ILE A 52 -3.26 30.82 -13.71
CA ILE A 52 -3.43 29.39 -13.43
C ILE A 52 -3.25 29.11 -11.94
N LEU A 53 -2.20 29.62 -11.30
CA LEU A 53 -1.95 29.44 -9.87
C LEU A 53 -3.07 30.06 -9.02
N THR A 54 -3.61 31.22 -9.40
CA THR A 54 -4.78 31.79 -8.72
C THR A 54 -6.04 30.93 -8.91
N SER A 55 -6.13 30.19 -10.02
CA SER A 55 -7.28 29.29 -10.27
C SER A 55 -7.33 28.09 -9.33
N LEU A 56 -6.23 27.77 -8.61
CA LEU A 56 -6.20 26.73 -7.59
C LEU A 56 -7.27 26.93 -6.50
N PHE A 57 -7.62 28.19 -6.24
CA PHE A 57 -8.64 28.60 -5.27
C PHE A 57 -9.98 28.99 -5.93
N MET A 58 -10.16 28.67 -7.21
CA MET A 58 -11.41 28.88 -7.95
C MET A 58 -12.13 27.54 -8.16
N VAL A 59 -13.45 27.60 -8.34
CA VAL A 59 -14.28 26.45 -8.70
C VAL A 59 -14.39 26.36 -10.22
N HIS A 60 -13.94 25.25 -10.78
CA HIS A 60 -13.88 24.94 -12.20
C HIS A 60 -13.95 23.42 -12.41
N ASN A 61 -14.07 22.95 -13.65
CA ASN A 61 -14.26 21.53 -13.96
C ASN A 61 -13.07 20.64 -13.54
N GLU A 62 -11.87 21.22 -13.50
CA GLU A 62 -10.67 20.53 -13.04
C GLU A 62 -10.42 20.61 -11.52
N THR A 63 -11.26 21.29 -10.72
CA THR A 63 -10.95 21.58 -9.30
C THR A 63 -10.79 20.29 -8.50
N ALA A 64 -11.74 19.36 -8.64
CA ALA A 64 -11.67 18.08 -7.95
C ALA A 64 -10.51 17.19 -8.47
N ASN A 65 -10.15 17.28 -9.76
CA ASN A 65 -9.00 16.54 -10.32
C ASN A 65 -7.68 17.01 -9.72
N VAL A 66 -7.49 18.34 -9.61
CA VAL A 66 -6.29 18.94 -8.99
C VAL A 66 -6.20 18.58 -7.51
N TRP A 67 -7.26 18.84 -6.75
CA TRP A 67 -7.22 18.71 -5.30
C TRP A 67 -7.18 17.26 -4.82
N SER A 68 -7.82 16.32 -5.51
CA SER A 68 -7.77 14.90 -5.14
C SER A 68 -6.35 14.34 -5.15
N HIS A 69 -5.59 14.58 -6.21
CA HIS A 69 -4.19 14.13 -6.30
C HIS A 69 -3.24 15.01 -5.49
N LEU A 70 -3.47 16.32 -5.37
CA LEU A 70 -2.63 17.19 -4.51
C LEU A 70 -2.76 16.80 -3.03
N PHE A 71 -3.97 16.48 -2.58
CA PHE A 71 -4.21 15.92 -1.25
C PHE A 71 -3.59 14.52 -1.11
N GLY A 72 -3.66 13.70 -2.16
CA GLY A 72 -2.95 12.42 -2.22
C GLY A 72 -1.44 12.56 -1.99
N VAL A 73 -0.78 13.56 -2.60
CA VAL A 73 0.64 13.85 -2.35
C VAL A 73 0.89 14.17 -0.88
N PHE A 74 0.03 14.98 -0.24
CA PHE A 74 0.14 15.27 1.19
C PHE A 74 -0.01 14.01 2.05
N ILE A 75 -0.97 13.13 1.75
CA ILE A 75 -1.11 11.85 2.44
C ILE A 75 0.18 11.02 2.30
N PHE A 76 0.73 10.89 1.09
CA PHE A 76 1.95 10.12 0.89
C PHE A 76 3.19 10.76 1.52
N LEU A 77 3.24 12.09 1.67
CA LEU A 77 4.25 12.78 2.49
C LEU A 77 4.12 12.43 3.97
N CYS A 78 2.90 12.36 4.51
CA CYS A 78 2.68 11.90 5.87
C CYS A 78 3.07 10.43 6.04
N LEU A 79 2.73 9.56 5.08
CA LEU A 79 3.14 8.15 5.08
C LEU A 79 4.66 7.99 4.95
N LEU A 80 5.32 8.86 4.19
CA LEU A 80 6.79 8.92 4.13
C LEU A 80 7.36 9.25 5.50
N GLY A 81 6.85 10.30 6.16
CA GLY A 81 7.25 10.66 7.52
C GLY A 81 7.02 9.52 8.51
N TYR A 82 5.86 8.86 8.45
CA TYR A 82 5.57 7.67 9.25
C TYR A 82 6.57 6.55 8.97
N THR A 83 6.87 6.27 7.70
CA THR A 83 7.83 5.24 7.27
C THR A 83 9.24 5.52 7.79
N ILE A 84 9.67 6.78 7.79
CA ILE A 84 10.99 7.17 8.29
C ILE A 84 11.06 7.03 9.82
N ILE A 85 10.05 7.54 10.52
CA ILE A 85 10.05 7.65 11.98
C ILE A 85 9.75 6.31 12.64
N TRP A 86 8.64 5.67 12.26
CA TRP A 86 8.06 4.55 13.01
C TRP A 86 8.55 3.19 12.54
N LEU A 87 8.84 3.01 11.24
CA LEU A 87 9.57 1.81 10.82
C LEU A 87 11.04 1.84 11.23
N GLY A 88 11.55 3.00 11.69
CA GLY A 88 12.89 3.19 12.26
C GLY A 88 13.08 2.65 13.69
N ILE A 89 12.00 2.56 14.46
CA ILE A 89 12.02 2.07 15.84
C ILE A 89 11.74 0.57 15.79
N PRO A 90 12.69 -0.31 16.13
CA PRO A 90 12.36 -1.73 16.27
C PRO A 90 11.22 -1.83 17.30
N SER A 91 10.18 -2.61 16.98
CA SER A 91 8.97 -2.89 17.77
C SER A 91 9.21 -3.41 19.20
N LYS A 92 10.47 -3.44 19.65
CA LYS A 92 10.93 -3.86 20.96
C LYS A 92 10.21 -3.16 22.13
N VAL A 93 9.74 -1.91 22.00
CA VAL A 93 9.22 -1.16 23.16
C VAL A 93 7.77 -1.50 23.51
N SER A 94 6.95 -1.89 22.53
CA SER A 94 5.53 -2.23 22.75
C SER A 94 5.35 -3.72 23.10
N GLU A 95 6.13 -4.60 22.47
CA GLU A 95 6.05 -6.06 22.66
C GLU A 95 6.75 -6.54 23.94
N MET A 96 7.79 -5.82 24.40
CA MET A 96 8.47 -6.13 25.65
C MET A 96 7.55 -5.98 26.86
N HIS A 97 6.62 -5.02 26.87
CA HIS A 97 5.65 -4.90 27.96
C HIS A 97 4.65 -6.08 28.03
N ILE A 98 4.23 -6.62 26.89
CA ILE A 98 3.29 -7.75 26.85
C ILE A 98 3.98 -9.06 27.25
N VAL A 99 5.21 -9.27 26.80
CA VAL A 99 6.02 -10.44 27.19
C VAL A 99 6.40 -10.37 28.67
N GLU A 100 6.73 -9.19 29.19
CA GLU A 100 7.02 -9.00 30.63
C GLU A 100 5.77 -9.26 31.47
N ASP A 101 4.60 -8.74 31.08
CA ASP A 101 3.33 -8.98 31.80
C ASP A 101 2.91 -10.46 31.77
N LEU A 102 3.13 -11.15 30.65
CA LEU A 102 2.87 -12.60 30.55
C LEU A 102 3.86 -13.41 31.40
N LYS A 103 5.16 -13.07 31.36
CA LYS A 103 6.18 -13.68 32.24
C LYS A 103 5.82 -13.52 33.71
N VAL A 104 5.46 -12.31 34.13
CA VAL A 104 5.04 -12.01 35.50
C VAL A 104 3.79 -12.82 35.87
N THR A 105 2.81 -12.93 34.97
CA THR A 105 1.59 -13.70 35.21
C THR A 105 1.87 -15.20 35.38
N ILE A 106 2.74 -15.77 34.54
CA ILE A 106 3.15 -17.18 34.62
C ILE A 106 3.98 -17.43 35.88
N ILE A 107 4.97 -16.60 36.17
CA ILE A 107 5.82 -16.69 37.36
C ILE A 107 4.98 -16.64 38.64
N ASN A 108 4.01 -15.73 38.72
CA ASN A 108 3.09 -15.65 39.86
C ASN A 108 2.23 -16.91 39.99
N SER A 109 1.76 -17.46 38.87
CA SER A 109 0.97 -18.70 38.86
C SER A 109 1.80 -19.92 39.30
N VAL A 110 3.06 -20.01 38.85
CA VAL A 110 4.00 -21.07 39.24
C VAL A 110 4.39 -20.94 40.72
N ASN A 111 4.61 -19.72 41.24
CA ASN A 111 4.88 -19.48 42.65
C ASN A 111 3.69 -19.84 43.56
N GLU A 112 2.46 -19.57 43.13
CA GLU A 112 1.26 -20.04 43.85
C GLU A 112 1.15 -21.57 43.85
N LEU A 113 1.49 -22.22 42.73
CA LEU A 113 1.59 -23.68 42.66
C LEU A 113 2.68 -24.23 43.60
N ALA A 114 3.85 -23.58 43.63
CA ALA A 114 4.97 -23.90 44.51
C ALA A 114 4.57 -23.84 45.98
N HIS A 115 3.93 -22.76 46.41
CA HIS A 115 3.48 -22.62 47.79
C HIS A 115 2.35 -23.57 48.18
N SER A 116 1.44 -23.88 47.26
CA SER A 116 0.36 -24.84 47.53
C SER A 116 0.87 -26.29 47.62
N ALA A 117 1.99 -26.59 46.97
CA ALA A 117 2.56 -27.93 46.93
C ALA A 117 3.82 -28.14 47.76
N ALA A 118 4.48 -27.09 48.26
CA ALA A 118 5.49 -27.15 49.34
C ALA A 118 4.93 -27.79 50.63
N ARG A 119 3.61 -28.00 50.69
CA ARG A 119 2.93 -28.79 51.72
C ARG A 119 3.04 -30.32 51.49
N TYR A 120 3.54 -30.77 50.34
CA TYR A 120 3.60 -32.17 49.91
C TYR A 120 4.92 -32.49 49.16
N GLU A 121 5.87 -33.08 49.90
CA GLU A 121 7.07 -33.82 49.47
C GLU A 121 8.17 -33.13 48.61
N SER A 122 9.42 -33.46 48.94
CA SER A 122 10.66 -32.91 48.37
C SER A 122 10.88 -33.17 46.87
N ILE A 123 10.19 -34.15 46.30
CA ILE A 123 10.25 -34.46 44.86
C ILE A 123 9.57 -33.34 44.06
N PHE A 124 8.57 -32.67 44.63
CA PHE A 124 7.81 -31.62 43.96
C PHE A 124 8.57 -30.30 43.87
N GLU A 125 9.38 -29.95 44.88
CA GLU A 125 10.21 -28.75 44.87
C GLU A 125 11.24 -28.76 43.73
N SER A 126 11.82 -29.92 43.43
CA SER A 126 12.76 -30.09 42.31
C SER A 126 12.11 -29.82 40.96
N GLN A 127 10.90 -30.35 40.73
CA GLN A 127 10.21 -30.20 39.44
C GLN A 127 9.65 -28.79 39.24
N ILE A 128 9.19 -28.14 40.31
CA ILE A 128 8.75 -26.75 40.25
C ILE A 128 9.91 -25.78 40.06
N SER A 129 11.07 -26.03 40.68
CA SER A 129 12.24 -25.19 40.46
C SER A 129 12.69 -25.22 39.01
N GLU A 130 12.66 -26.38 38.35
CA GLU A 130 12.91 -26.50 36.91
C GLU A 130 11.88 -25.70 36.11
N LEU A 131 10.58 -25.88 36.40
CA LEU A 131 9.51 -25.19 35.68
C LEU A 131 9.52 -23.67 35.87
N TYR A 132 9.90 -23.19 37.05
CA TYR A 132 10.08 -21.77 37.36
C TYR A 132 11.25 -21.17 36.58
N GLN A 133 12.35 -21.92 36.49
CA GLN A 133 13.52 -21.53 35.72
C GLN A 133 13.22 -21.53 34.22
N ASP A 134 12.46 -22.50 33.73
CA ASP A 134 12.04 -22.57 32.33
C ASP A 134 11.01 -21.48 31.98
N ALA A 135 10.07 -21.15 32.88
CA ALA A 135 9.18 -20.00 32.74
C ALA A 135 9.95 -18.67 32.72
N TYR A 136 11.07 -18.59 33.44
CA TYR A 136 11.95 -17.42 33.41
C TYR A 136 12.72 -17.30 32.08
N TYR A 137 13.05 -18.41 31.42
CA TYR A 137 13.86 -18.46 30.17
C TYR A 137 13.06 -18.68 28.87
N LEU A 138 11.75 -18.94 28.95
CA LEU A 138 10.76 -19.06 27.87
C LEU A 138 11.34 -19.40 26.47
N SER A 139 11.60 -20.69 26.24
CA SER A 139 11.74 -21.25 24.89
C SER A 139 11.55 -22.76 24.82
N HIS A 140 10.53 -23.18 24.08
CA HIS A 140 10.32 -24.50 23.45
C HIS A 140 10.13 -25.73 24.35
N GLU A 141 10.80 -25.86 25.50
CA GLU A 141 10.58 -26.99 26.41
C GLU A 141 9.43 -26.77 27.40
N PHE A 142 8.98 -25.52 27.58
CA PHE A 142 8.00 -25.15 28.59
C PHE A 142 6.63 -25.83 28.36
N GLU A 143 6.12 -25.79 27.13
CA GLU A 143 4.88 -26.48 26.76
C GLU A 143 4.99 -27.99 26.96
N GLU A 144 6.02 -28.63 26.38
CA GLU A 144 6.20 -30.07 26.50
C GLU A 144 6.33 -30.51 27.96
N ARG A 145 6.99 -29.72 28.81
CA ARG A 145 7.12 -30.00 30.25
C ARG A 145 5.83 -29.76 31.02
N ILE A 146 5.05 -28.72 30.70
CA ILE A 146 3.70 -28.49 31.25
C ILE A 146 2.78 -29.65 30.87
N PHE A 147 2.74 -30.05 29.60
CA PHE A 147 1.95 -31.19 29.13
C PHE A 147 2.42 -32.50 29.75
N SER A 148 3.72 -32.71 29.88
CA SER A 148 4.30 -33.88 30.54
C SER A 148 3.96 -33.94 32.03
N MET A 149 3.95 -32.80 32.72
CA MET A 149 3.55 -32.69 34.12
C MET A 149 2.04 -32.94 34.28
N TYR A 150 1.20 -32.35 33.42
CA TYR A 150 -0.23 -32.60 33.37
C TYR A 150 -0.52 -34.09 33.15
N ASN A 151 0.12 -34.72 32.16
CA ASN A 151 -0.04 -36.14 31.86
C ASN A 151 0.41 -37.00 33.05
N ARG A 152 1.49 -36.65 33.75
CA ARG A 152 1.94 -37.38 34.96
C ARG A 152 1.00 -37.21 36.15
N LEU A 153 0.44 -36.03 36.35
CA LEU A 153 -0.52 -35.75 37.43
C LEU A 153 -1.91 -36.33 37.15
N SER A 154 -2.30 -36.41 35.87
CA SER A 154 -3.57 -36.97 35.39
C SER A 154 -3.53 -38.50 35.31
N SER A 155 -2.37 -39.10 35.03
CA SER A 155 -2.21 -40.56 34.85
C SER A 155 -1.93 -41.36 36.12
N ALA A 156 -1.77 -40.70 37.27
CA ALA A 156 -1.67 -41.40 38.54
C ALA A 156 -3.05 -41.46 39.20
N ASN A 157 -3.38 -42.62 39.78
CA ASN A 157 -4.58 -42.87 40.60
C ASN A 157 -4.51 -42.11 41.95
N THR A 158 -4.04 -40.87 41.91
CA THR A 158 -3.79 -39.94 42.99
C THR A 158 -5.04 -39.09 43.17
N THR A 159 -5.91 -39.60 44.05
CA THR A 159 -6.80 -38.89 44.99
C THR A 159 -7.24 -37.46 44.65
N GLU A 160 -8.54 -37.18 44.87
CA GLU A 160 -9.21 -35.86 44.89
C GLU A 160 -8.39 -34.64 45.37
N LYS A 161 -7.35 -34.86 46.19
CA LYS A 161 -6.35 -33.87 46.63
C LYS A 161 -5.70 -33.06 45.51
N PHE A 162 -5.50 -33.61 44.31
CA PHE A 162 -4.79 -32.89 43.22
C PHE A 162 -5.71 -32.31 42.13
N LYS A 163 -7.03 -32.55 42.20
CA LYS A 163 -8.03 -31.98 41.26
C LYS A 163 -7.93 -30.46 41.07
N PRO A 164 -7.72 -29.63 42.11
CA PRO A 164 -7.61 -28.18 41.94
C PRO A 164 -6.39 -27.77 41.12
N LEU A 165 -5.29 -28.53 41.24
CA LEU A 165 -4.03 -28.29 40.56
C LEU A 165 -4.13 -28.67 39.08
N VAL A 166 -4.70 -29.86 38.79
CA VAL A 166 -4.97 -30.33 37.43
C VAL A 166 -5.88 -29.33 36.70
N LYS A 167 -6.94 -28.83 37.35
CA LYS A 167 -7.84 -27.83 36.76
C LYS A 167 -7.17 -26.48 36.48
N LYS A 168 -6.23 -26.05 37.33
CA LYS A 168 -5.42 -24.84 37.05
C LYS A 168 -4.47 -25.05 35.87
N LEU A 169 -3.85 -26.23 35.77
CA LEU A 169 -3.00 -26.59 34.62
C LEU A 169 -3.81 -26.68 33.32
N GLU A 170 -5.00 -27.27 33.35
CA GLU A 170 -5.92 -27.30 32.21
C GLU A 170 -6.28 -25.88 31.73
N ASN A 171 -6.53 -24.94 32.65
CA ASN A 171 -6.81 -23.55 32.28
C ASN A 171 -5.59 -22.84 31.67
N ILE A 172 -4.39 -23.14 32.15
CA ILE A 172 -3.15 -22.60 31.59
C ILE A 172 -2.90 -23.21 30.20
N ILE A 173 -3.03 -24.53 30.06
CA ILE A 173 -2.92 -25.24 28.78
C ILE A 173 -3.95 -24.71 27.79
N ALA A 174 -5.22 -24.55 28.18
CA ALA A 174 -6.26 -24.01 27.30
C ALA A 174 -6.00 -22.55 26.89
N LYS A 175 -5.27 -21.79 27.71
CA LYS A 175 -4.87 -20.41 27.42
C LYS A 175 -3.60 -20.35 26.58
N ILE A 176 -2.76 -21.38 26.62
CA ILE A 176 -1.61 -21.56 25.75
C ILE A 176 -2.08 -22.05 24.36
N ASP A 177 -2.97 -23.05 24.31
CA ASP A 177 -3.61 -23.59 23.09
C ASP A 177 -4.62 -22.62 22.44
N SER A 178 -5.08 -21.59 23.16
CA SER A 178 -5.81 -20.51 22.51
C SER A 178 -4.80 -19.73 21.66
N HIS A 179 -4.96 -19.76 20.33
CA HIS A 179 -4.13 -19.07 19.31
C HIS A 179 -3.85 -17.56 19.51
N ASP A 180 -4.22 -16.99 20.65
CA ASP A 180 -3.89 -15.65 21.12
C ASP A 180 -2.37 -15.45 21.34
N TYR A 181 -1.58 -16.54 21.45
CA TYR A 181 -0.14 -16.51 21.71
C TYR A 181 0.74 -17.20 20.64
N ASP A 182 0.19 -17.59 19.48
CA ASP A 182 0.95 -18.17 18.37
C ASP A 182 2.10 -17.26 17.87
N TRP A 183 2.04 -15.97 18.19
CA TRP A 183 3.10 -15.00 17.90
C TRP A 183 4.33 -15.10 18.83
N ILE A 184 4.23 -15.83 19.95
CA ILE A 184 5.31 -16.02 20.92
C ILE A 184 6.28 -17.12 20.47
N ASP A 185 5.80 -18.15 19.75
CA ASP A 185 6.66 -19.16 19.12
C ASP A 185 7.58 -18.58 18.03
N LEU A 186 7.24 -17.40 17.50
CA LEU A 186 8.09 -16.62 16.60
C LEU A 186 9.28 -15.95 17.31
N TYR A 187 9.35 -15.95 18.65
CA TYR A 187 10.31 -15.15 19.42
C TYR A 187 11.37 -15.96 20.20
N ASN A 188 11.40 -17.29 20.11
CA ASN A 188 12.44 -18.06 20.81
C ASN A 188 13.84 -17.75 20.28
N ASP A 189 14.65 -17.22 21.20
CA ASP A 189 15.85 -16.41 21.05
C ASP A 189 17.10 -17.21 20.63
N LYS A 190 16.92 -18.08 19.62
CA LYS A 190 18.01 -18.78 18.92
C LYS A 190 18.05 -18.49 17.42
N TYR A 191 17.04 -17.81 16.92
CA TYR A 191 17.00 -17.30 15.57
C TYR A 191 17.04 -15.78 15.64
N GLN A 192 18.18 -15.20 15.29
CA GLN A 192 18.22 -13.82 14.86
C GLN A 192 17.12 -13.64 13.79
N THR A 193 15.99 -13.04 14.15
CA THR A 193 15.14 -12.33 13.19
C THR A 193 16.11 -11.49 12.36
N SER A 194 16.13 -11.68 11.04
CA SER A 194 17.14 -11.07 10.18
C SER A 194 17.06 -9.55 10.35
N ALA A 195 17.94 -8.99 11.19
CA ALA A 195 18.01 -7.57 11.52
C ALA A 195 18.45 -6.69 10.33
N GLY A 196 18.28 -7.19 9.09
CA GLY A 196 18.79 -6.63 7.84
C GLY A 196 17.78 -6.56 6.69
N VAL A 197 16.47 -6.79 6.91
CA VAL A 197 15.46 -6.58 5.85
C VAL A 197 15.36 -5.08 5.55
N SER A 198 15.73 -4.69 4.33
CA SER A 198 15.83 -3.28 3.97
C SER A 198 14.49 -2.63 3.64
N ARG A 199 14.37 -1.33 3.92
CA ARG A 199 13.15 -0.52 3.73
C ARG A 199 13.12 0.23 2.39
N TRP A 200 14.23 0.23 1.66
CA TRP A 200 14.34 0.93 0.36
C TRP A 200 13.19 0.63 -0.63
N PRO A 201 12.64 -0.61 -0.71
CA PRO A 201 11.53 -0.88 -1.64
C PRO A 201 10.28 -0.06 -1.33
N ILE A 202 9.94 0.15 -0.05
CA ILE A 202 8.80 0.97 0.36
C ILE A 202 9.01 2.43 -0.05
N PHE A 203 10.23 2.95 0.11
CA PHE A 203 10.56 4.31 -0.32
C PHE A 203 10.45 4.49 -1.84
N VAL A 204 10.83 3.47 -2.62
CA VAL A 204 10.63 3.48 -4.08
C VAL A 204 9.15 3.58 -4.43
N PHE A 205 8.29 2.78 -3.79
CA PHE A 205 6.85 2.87 -3.99
C PHE A 205 6.30 4.25 -3.62
N ILE A 206 6.59 4.77 -2.42
CA ILE A 206 6.12 6.09 -1.97
C ILE A 206 6.55 7.19 -2.94
N ALA A 207 7.84 7.20 -3.33
CA ALA A 207 8.35 8.18 -4.26
C ALA A 207 7.66 8.10 -5.64
N SER A 208 7.47 6.88 -6.16
CA SER A 208 6.77 6.67 -7.43
C SER A 208 5.31 7.14 -7.39
N ALA A 209 4.60 6.90 -6.28
CA ALA A 209 3.24 7.36 -6.07
C ALA A 209 3.17 8.89 -5.99
N MET A 210 4.06 9.52 -5.23
CA MET A 210 4.13 10.98 -5.17
C MET A 210 4.41 11.60 -6.53
N ILE A 211 5.34 11.03 -7.31
CA ILE A 211 5.66 11.51 -8.67
C ILE A 211 4.41 11.43 -9.56
N CYS A 212 3.72 10.29 -9.59
CA CYS A 212 2.50 10.12 -10.38
C CYS A 212 1.41 11.14 -10.00
N LEU A 213 1.12 11.26 -8.70
CA LEU A 213 0.09 12.18 -8.19
C LEU A 213 0.46 13.65 -8.45
N MET A 214 1.74 14.01 -8.32
CA MET A 214 2.23 15.35 -8.64
C MET A 214 2.12 15.66 -10.13
N CYS A 215 2.56 14.76 -11.01
CA CYS A 215 2.45 14.93 -12.46
C CYS A 215 0.99 15.17 -12.87
N SER A 216 0.07 14.38 -12.32
CA SER A 216 -1.36 14.53 -12.56
C SER A 216 -1.92 15.85 -12.05
N SER A 217 -1.61 16.23 -10.79
CA SER A 217 -2.07 17.49 -10.21
C SER A 217 -1.58 18.70 -11.00
N ILE A 218 -0.30 18.69 -11.41
CA ILE A 218 0.31 19.75 -12.22
C ILE A 218 -0.36 19.81 -13.59
N PHE A 219 -0.59 18.68 -14.25
CA PHE A 219 -1.31 18.63 -15.52
C PHE A 219 -2.70 19.25 -15.41
N HIS A 220 -3.54 18.78 -14.48
CA HIS A 220 -4.90 19.30 -14.34
C HIS A 220 -4.94 20.77 -13.92
N LEU A 221 -3.93 21.26 -13.19
CA LEU A 221 -3.85 22.68 -12.85
C LEU A 221 -3.52 23.52 -14.08
N PHE A 222 -2.55 23.09 -14.88
CA PHE A 222 -2.05 23.83 -16.05
C PHE A 222 -2.72 23.45 -17.39
N SER A 223 -3.73 22.58 -17.38
CA SER A 223 -4.39 22.08 -18.58
C SER A 223 -4.95 23.18 -19.47
N ALA A 224 -5.40 24.29 -18.87
CA ALA A 224 -5.97 25.45 -19.57
C ALA A 224 -4.94 26.51 -20.02
N HIS A 225 -3.63 26.30 -19.80
CA HIS A 225 -2.63 27.33 -20.04
C HIS A 225 -2.37 27.58 -21.53
N SER A 226 -2.00 26.54 -22.28
CA SER A 226 -1.79 26.59 -23.73
C SER A 226 -1.74 25.18 -24.30
N PHE A 227 -1.98 25.04 -25.60
CA PHE A 227 -1.91 23.75 -26.31
C PHE A 227 -0.59 23.00 -26.04
N ILE A 228 0.54 23.70 -26.11
CA ILE A 228 1.87 23.10 -25.94
C ILE A 228 2.07 22.59 -24.50
N ILE A 229 1.67 23.38 -23.50
CA ILE A 229 1.82 22.98 -22.09
C ILE A 229 0.86 21.84 -21.77
N ASN A 230 -0.40 21.92 -22.22
CA ASN A 230 -1.38 20.85 -22.05
C ASN A 230 -0.85 19.53 -22.62
N LYS A 231 -0.34 19.52 -23.86
CA LYS A 231 0.20 18.31 -24.50
C LYS A 231 1.41 17.74 -23.75
N LYS A 232 2.37 18.58 -23.36
CA LYS A 232 3.55 18.12 -22.60
C LYS A 232 3.19 17.57 -21.22
N LEU A 233 2.31 18.25 -20.49
CA LEU A 233 1.94 17.83 -19.14
C LEU A 233 1.02 16.61 -19.15
N SER A 234 0.11 16.46 -20.12
CA SER A 234 -0.68 15.23 -20.29
C SER A 234 0.22 14.02 -20.61
N THR A 235 1.27 14.21 -21.42
CA THR A 235 2.28 13.16 -21.62
C THR A 235 2.94 12.77 -20.30
N LEU A 236 3.34 13.73 -19.46
CA LEU A 236 3.97 13.45 -18.17
C LEU A 236 3.01 12.79 -17.18
N ASP A 237 1.73 13.14 -17.21
CA ASP A 237 0.69 12.50 -16.40
C ASP A 237 0.58 10.99 -16.72
N TYR A 238 0.44 10.64 -18.01
CA TYR A 238 0.43 9.25 -18.44
C TYR A 238 1.74 8.51 -18.15
N ALA A 239 2.88 9.18 -18.34
CA ALA A 239 4.18 8.62 -18.03
C ALA A 239 4.34 8.34 -16.51
N GLY A 240 3.75 9.18 -15.66
CA GLY A 240 3.70 9.00 -14.21
C GLY A 240 3.01 7.70 -13.77
N ILE A 241 1.95 7.28 -14.48
CA ILE A 241 1.27 6.00 -14.23
C ILE A 241 2.25 4.83 -14.39
N SER A 242 3.10 4.86 -15.42
CA SER A 242 4.12 3.82 -15.65
C SER A 242 5.14 3.76 -14.52
N ILE A 243 5.55 4.93 -13.99
CA ILE A 243 6.48 5.03 -12.86
C ILE A 243 5.86 4.44 -11.59
N LEU A 244 4.60 4.77 -11.29
CA LEU A 244 3.87 4.20 -10.15
C LEU A 244 3.72 2.69 -10.26
N ILE A 245 3.33 2.17 -11.43
CA ILE A 245 3.19 0.72 -11.63
C ILE A 245 4.55 0.04 -11.38
N ALA A 246 5.63 0.54 -11.97
CA ALA A 246 6.97 0.00 -11.72
C ALA A 246 7.30 -0.02 -10.22
N GLY A 247 7.22 1.15 -9.56
CA GLY A 247 7.60 1.29 -8.15
C GLY A 247 6.75 0.45 -7.19
N SER A 248 5.48 0.18 -7.53
CA SER A 248 4.59 -0.67 -6.73
C SER A 248 5.00 -2.14 -6.70
N PHE A 249 5.76 -2.63 -7.69
CA PHE A 249 6.17 -4.04 -7.69
C PHE A 249 7.36 -4.29 -6.75
N TYR A 250 8.15 -3.26 -6.46
CA TYR A 250 9.39 -3.37 -5.69
C TYR A 250 9.19 -3.97 -4.29
N PRO A 251 8.34 -3.39 -3.41
CA PRO A 251 8.13 -3.95 -2.09
C PRO A 251 7.60 -5.39 -2.05
N PRO A 252 6.46 -5.74 -2.68
CA PRO A 252 5.91 -7.07 -2.55
C PRO A 252 6.84 -8.14 -3.13
N VAL A 253 7.47 -7.89 -4.28
CA VAL A 253 8.43 -8.84 -4.87
C VAL A 253 9.66 -8.99 -3.98
N TYR A 254 10.27 -7.89 -3.55
CA TYR A 254 11.48 -7.96 -2.73
C TYR A 254 11.25 -8.69 -1.41
N TYR A 255 10.14 -8.41 -0.71
CA TYR A 255 9.88 -9.02 0.60
C TYR A 255 9.40 -10.47 0.50
N THR A 256 8.51 -10.78 -0.44
CA THR A 256 7.99 -12.16 -0.56
C THR A 256 9.06 -13.11 -1.08
N PHE A 257 9.91 -12.67 -2.03
CA PHE A 257 10.98 -13.50 -2.61
C PHE A 257 12.33 -13.41 -1.88
N TYR A 258 12.44 -12.60 -0.82
CA TYR A 258 13.70 -12.33 -0.08
C TYR A 258 14.53 -13.57 0.28
N CYS A 259 13.87 -14.65 0.69
CA CYS A 259 14.50 -15.87 1.18
C CYS A 259 14.62 -17.00 0.15
N PHE A 260 14.29 -16.75 -1.11
CA PHE A 260 14.39 -17.75 -2.17
C PHE A 260 15.57 -17.45 -3.09
N PRO A 261 16.81 -17.80 -2.69
CA PRO A 261 17.92 -17.79 -3.63
C PRO A 261 17.69 -18.93 -4.63
N SER A 262 17.47 -18.61 -5.91
CA SER A 262 17.46 -19.63 -6.94
C SER A 262 18.88 -20.19 -7.08
N ASN A 263 19.09 -21.48 -6.82
CA ASN A 263 20.36 -22.16 -7.05
C ASN A 263 20.73 -22.34 -8.54
N PHE A 264 20.24 -21.48 -9.44
CA PHE A 264 20.61 -21.48 -10.86
C PHE A 264 20.14 -20.17 -11.53
N TYR A 265 21.09 -19.31 -11.92
CA TYR A 265 21.04 -18.23 -12.92
C TYR A 265 19.92 -17.14 -12.95
N ALA A 266 18.91 -17.13 -12.07
CA ALA A 266 18.02 -15.96 -11.96
C ALA A 266 17.36 -15.83 -10.58
N ASP A 267 17.97 -15.03 -9.70
CA ASP A 267 17.32 -14.52 -8.48
C ASP A 267 15.93 -13.97 -8.87
N TYR A 268 14.86 -14.56 -8.32
CA TYR A 268 13.48 -14.22 -8.68
C TYR A 268 13.19 -12.73 -8.48
N ILE A 269 13.85 -12.10 -7.50
CA ILE A 269 13.76 -10.66 -7.28
C ILE A 269 14.28 -9.92 -8.52
N VAL A 270 15.48 -10.28 -8.99
CA VAL A 270 16.08 -9.66 -10.18
C VAL A 270 15.22 -9.91 -11.41
N LEU A 271 14.73 -11.14 -11.61
CA LEU A 271 13.88 -11.49 -12.75
C LEU A 271 12.61 -10.63 -12.81
N TYR A 272 11.85 -10.59 -11.71
CA TYR A 272 10.57 -9.87 -11.68
C TYR A 272 10.75 -8.35 -11.68
N LEU A 273 11.71 -7.82 -10.90
CA LEU A 273 11.94 -6.38 -10.82
C LEU A 273 12.55 -5.83 -12.12
N SER A 274 13.48 -6.55 -12.77
CA SER A 274 13.99 -6.13 -14.07
C SER A 274 12.92 -6.22 -15.15
N GLY A 275 12.13 -7.30 -15.16
CA GLY A 275 11.04 -7.50 -16.11
C GLY A 275 10.00 -6.38 -16.05
N ILE A 276 9.48 -6.06 -14.86
CA ILE A 276 8.51 -4.97 -14.72
C ILE A 276 9.13 -3.60 -15.01
N SER A 277 10.40 -3.37 -14.65
CA SER A 277 11.09 -2.11 -14.93
C SER A 277 11.25 -1.89 -16.43
N VAL A 278 11.64 -2.92 -17.19
CA VAL A 278 11.75 -2.86 -18.65
C VAL A 278 10.37 -2.65 -19.29
N ALA A 279 9.36 -3.42 -18.88
CA ALA A 279 8.00 -3.27 -19.41
C ALA A 279 7.41 -1.87 -19.13
N SER A 280 7.69 -1.33 -17.94
CA SER A 280 7.25 0.01 -17.55
C SER A 280 8.05 1.10 -18.27
N LEU A 281 9.34 0.89 -18.56
CA LEU A 281 10.14 1.80 -19.37
C LEU A 281 9.64 1.86 -20.82
N ILE A 282 9.28 0.71 -21.39
CA ILE A 282 8.65 0.67 -22.72
C ILE A 282 7.34 1.45 -22.71
N THR A 283 6.48 1.23 -21.71
CA THR A 283 5.20 1.96 -21.55
C THR A 283 5.41 3.47 -21.35
N PHE A 284 6.42 3.83 -20.57
CA PHE A 284 6.85 5.21 -20.39
C PHE A 284 7.23 5.84 -21.73
N ILE A 285 8.09 5.20 -22.53
CA ILE A 285 8.51 5.69 -23.85
C ILE A 285 7.32 5.79 -24.81
N VAL A 286 6.44 4.79 -24.83
CA VAL A 286 5.20 4.78 -25.62
C VAL A 286 4.31 5.97 -25.29
N SER A 287 4.29 6.42 -24.04
CA SER A 287 3.51 7.59 -23.63
C SER A 287 3.96 8.89 -24.30
N PHE A 288 5.21 8.97 -24.80
CA PHE A 288 5.74 10.12 -25.54
C PHE A 288 5.50 10.06 -27.05
N ILE A 289 4.89 8.99 -27.58
CA ILE A 289 4.57 8.89 -28.99
C ILE A 289 3.52 9.96 -29.35
N PRO A 290 3.72 10.76 -30.43
CA PRO A 290 2.74 11.72 -30.89
C PRO A 290 1.39 11.06 -31.17
N GLY A 291 0.31 11.63 -30.61
CA GLY A 291 -1.06 11.11 -30.77
C GLY A 291 -1.47 10.10 -29.69
N PHE A 292 -0.54 9.67 -28.81
CA PHE A 292 -0.90 8.81 -27.67
C PHE A 292 -1.93 9.47 -26.76
N GLN A 293 -1.91 10.80 -26.63
CA GLN A 293 -2.84 11.59 -25.81
C GLN A 293 -4.22 11.77 -26.46
N ASP A 294 -4.37 11.47 -27.74
CA ASP A 294 -5.59 11.77 -28.48
C ASP A 294 -6.79 10.97 -27.93
N PRO A 295 -8.02 11.51 -27.99
CA PRO A 295 -9.21 10.82 -27.47
C PRO A 295 -9.44 9.44 -28.10
N SER A 296 -9.06 9.24 -29.37
CA SER A 296 -9.17 7.96 -30.09
C SER A 296 -8.32 6.84 -29.47
N MET A 297 -7.20 7.19 -28.83
CA MET A 297 -6.28 6.24 -28.20
C MET A 297 -6.69 5.87 -26.76
N ARG A 298 -7.78 6.44 -26.22
CA ARG A 298 -8.20 6.24 -24.82
C ARG A 298 -8.34 4.77 -24.43
N TRP A 299 -8.97 3.97 -25.29
CA TRP A 299 -9.15 2.53 -25.05
C TRP A 299 -7.81 1.78 -25.04
N PHE A 300 -6.92 2.10 -25.99
CA PHE A 300 -5.57 1.54 -26.04
C PHE A 300 -4.78 1.87 -24.76
N ARG A 301 -4.82 3.14 -24.30
CA ARG A 301 -4.16 3.55 -23.04
C ARG A 301 -4.67 2.75 -21.85
N GLY A 302 -6.00 2.63 -21.71
CA GLY A 302 -6.62 1.85 -20.64
C GLY A 302 -6.17 0.40 -20.64
N VAL A 303 -6.19 -0.26 -21.81
CA VAL A 303 -5.72 -1.65 -21.95
C VAL A 303 -4.23 -1.77 -21.64
N LEU A 304 -3.39 -0.86 -22.15
CA LEU A 304 -1.94 -0.85 -21.95
C LEU A 304 -1.57 -0.85 -20.45
N PHE A 305 -2.14 0.07 -19.67
CA PHE A 305 -1.86 0.16 -18.23
C PHE A 305 -2.45 -1.00 -17.43
N VAL A 306 -3.63 -1.50 -17.82
CA VAL A 306 -4.22 -2.70 -17.21
C VAL A 306 -3.34 -3.92 -17.44
N VAL A 307 -2.89 -4.16 -18.68
CA VAL A 307 -2.01 -5.28 -19.02
C VAL A 307 -0.68 -5.18 -18.26
N LEU A 308 -0.06 -3.99 -18.21
CA LEU A 308 1.16 -3.77 -17.45
C LEU A 308 0.97 -4.12 -15.96
N SER A 309 -0.17 -3.73 -15.38
CA SER A 309 -0.50 -4.02 -13.98
C SER A 309 -0.77 -5.52 -13.72
N LEU A 310 -1.41 -6.21 -14.67
CA LEU A 310 -1.72 -7.64 -14.57
C LEU A 310 -0.47 -8.53 -14.60
N LEU A 311 0.69 -8.02 -15.05
CA LEU A 311 1.96 -8.71 -14.89
C LEU A 311 2.28 -9.05 -13.43
N GLY A 312 1.70 -8.32 -12.47
CA GLY A 312 1.84 -8.58 -11.03
C GLY A 312 1.18 -9.88 -10.57
N ILE A 313 0.26 -10.44 -11.35
CA ILE A 313 -0.33 -11.76 -11.06
C ILE A 313 0.73 -12.86 -11.19
N ILE A 314 1.68 -12.73 -12.11
CA ILE A 314 2.72 -13.74 -12.37
C ILE A 314 3.56 -14.04 -11.11
N PRO A 315 4.22 -13.06 -10.45
CA PRO A 315 4.95 -13.33 -9.22
C PRO A 315 4.03 -13.78 -8.08
N MET A 316 2.78 -13.34 -8.01
CA MET A 316 1.84 -13.79 -6.97
C MET A 316 1.46 -15.27 -7.13
N VAL A 317 1.21 -15.72 -8.37
CA VAL A 317 0.95 -17.14 -8.68
C VAL A 317 2.21 -17.97 -8.41
N HIS A 318 3.38 -17.50 -8.80
CA HIS A 318 4.62 -18.21 -8.50
C HIS A 318 4.85 -18.33 -6.99
N LEU A 319 4.64 -17.24 -6.23
CA LEU A 319 4.74 -17.24 -4.77
C LEU A 319 3.85 -18.32 -4.13
N TYR A 320 2.63 -18.54 -4.65
CA TYR A 320 1.72 -19.57 -4.12
C TYR A 320 2.34 -20.97 -4.08
N PHE A 321 3.19 -21.31 -5.07
CA PHE A 321 3.86 -22.61 -5.16
C PHE A 321 5.16 -22.70 -4.35
N LEU A 322 5.59 -21.61 -3.72
CA LEU A 322 6.79 -21.61 -2.89
C LEU A 322 6.49 -21.97 -1.43
N PRO A 323 7.44 -22.60 -0.71
CA PRO A 323 7.37 -22.73 0.75
C PRO A 323 7.14 -21.38 1.43
N GLN A 324 6.66 -21.35 2.68
CA GLN A 324 6.41 -20.10 3.44
C GLN A 324 5.39 -19.11 2.83
N SER A 325 4.81 -19.38 1.66
CA SER A 325 3.85 -18.47 1.00
C SER A 325 2.62 -18.17 1.85
N TYR A 326 2.23 -19.12 2.70
CA TYR A 326 1.09 -19.02 3.61
C TYR A 326 1.19 -17.84 4.59
N HIS A 327 2.39 -17.45 5.01
CA HIS A 327 2.58 -16.29 5.90
C HIS A 327 2.15 -14.97 5.25
N PHE A 328 2.16 -14.88 3.92
CA PHE A 328 1.82 -13.67 3.18
C PHE A 328 0.34 -13.60 2.76
N ILE A 329 -0.49 -14.61 3.05
CA ILE A 329 -1.91 -14.66 2.68
C ILE A 329 -2.67 -13.45 3.26
N ASN A 330 -2.39 -13.09 4.51
CA ASN A 330 -3.02 -11.94 5.16
C ASN A 330 -2.66 -10.61 4.50
N CYS A 331 -1.54 -10.54 3.77
CA CYS A 331 -1.15 -9.37 2.98
C CYS A 331 -1.83 -9.35 1.61
N ALA A 332 -2.09 -10.53 1.02
CA ALA A 332 -2.70 -10.68 -0.30
C ALA A 332 -4.06 -9.98 -0.43
N LYS A 333 -4.84 -9.90 0.67
CA LYS A 333 -6.14 -9.19 0.69
C LYS A 333 -6.01 -7.71 0.32
N TYR A 334 -4.92 -7.04 0.72
CA TYR A 334 -4.70 -5.63 0.41
C TYR A 334 -4.36 -5.44 -1.07
N PHE A 335 -3.59 -6.35 -1.67
CA PHE A 335 -3.32 -6.33 -3.10
C PHE A 335 -4.58 -6.66 -3.93
N ALA A 336 -5.45 -7.54 -3.44
CA ALA A 336 -6.75 -7.80 -4.05
C ALA A 336 -7.67 -6.57 -3.99
N LEU A 337 -7.75 -5.87 -2.85
CA LEU A 337 -8.50 -4.63 -2.70
C LEU A 337 -7.94 -3.50 -3.58
N MET A 338 -6.62 -3.40 -3.72
CA MET A 338 -5.96 -2.51 -4.67
C MET A 338 -6.40 -2.84 -6.11
N GLY A 339 -6.31 -4.11 -6.53
CA GLY A 339 -6.70 -4.55 -7.86
C GLY A 339 -8.18 -4.26 -8.16
N ALA A 340 -9.08 -4.56 -7.22
CA ALA A 340 -10.50 -4.25 -7.33
C ALA A 340 -10.74 -2.74 -7.47
N SER A 341 -10.05 -1.92 -6.67
CA SER A 341 -10.15 -0.47 -6.74
C SER A 341 -9.76 0.07 -8.12
N TYR A 342 -8.65 -0.39 -8.69
CA TYR A 342 -8.24 -0.01 -10.05
C TYR A 342 -9.23 -0.45 -11.12
N LEU A 343 -9.70 -1.70 -11.08
CA LEU A 343 -10.62 -2.24 -12.08
C LEU A 343 -11.98 -1.52 -12.05
N ILE A 344 -12.52 -1.24 -10.87
CA ILE A 344 -13.77 -0.48 -10.72
C ILE A 344 -13.55 0.97 -11.20
N GLY A 345 -12.47 1.61 -10.77
CA GLY A 345 -12.14 2.97 -11.17
C GLY A 345 -12.00 3.13 -12.68
N VAL A 346 -11.25 2.22 -13.35
CA VAL A 346 -11.03 2.31 -14.80
C VAL A 346 -12.32 2.03 -15.58
N ALA A 347 -13.18 1.14 -15.09
CA ALA A 347 -14.50 0.90 -15.69
C ALA A 347 -15.38 2.16 -15.62
N ILE A 348 -15.38 2.87 -14.48
CA ILE A 348 -16.09 4.15 -14.32
C ILE A 348 -15.50 5.21 -15.28
N TYR A 349 -14.17 5.36 -15.32
CA TYR A 349 -13.47 6.29 -16.20
C TYR A 349 -13.80 6.08 -17.69
N ILE A 350 -13.71 4.84 -18.18
CA ILE A 350 -13.97 4.50 -19.58
C ILE A 350 -15.44 4.69 -19.92
N SER A 351 -16.35 4.32 -19.02
CA SER A 351 -17.80 4.42 -19.25
C SER A 351 -18.35 5.85 -19.16
N ARG A 352 -17.57 6.79 -18.59
CA ARG A 352 -17.93 8.20 -18.34
C ARG A 352 -19.19 8.35 -17.49
N VAL A 353 -19.38 7.46 -16.53
CA VAL A 353 -20.51 7.47 -15.58
C VAL A 353 -20.07 8.20 -14.30
N PRO A 354 -20.90 9.07 -13.70
CA PRO A 354 -22.33 9.31 -13.98
C PRO A 354 -22.64 10.41 -15.01
N GLU A 355 -21.67 11.22 -15.44
CA GLU A 355 -21.92 12.38 -16.30
C GLU A 355 -22.55 12.04 -17.65
N ARG A 356 -22.29 10.85 -18.19
CA ARG A 356 -22.95 10.34 -19.40
C ARG A 356 -24.46 10.24 -19.28
N PHE A 357 -24.98 9.91 -18.09
CA PHE A 357 -26.42 9.79 -17.85
C PHE A 357 -27.07 11.12 -17.48
N TYR A 358 -26.29 12.03 -16.89
CA TYR A 358 -26.77 13.35 -16.48
C TYR A 358 -25.80 14.46 -16.93
N PRO A 359 -25.75 14.78 -18.23
CA PRO A 359 -24.83 15.79 -18.76
C PRO A 359 -25.03 17.15 -18.08
N GLY A 360 -23.95 17.85 -17.75
CA GLY A 360 -23.99 19.14 -17.06
C GLY A 360 -24.17 19.07 -15.53
N LYS A 361 -24.56 17.93 -14.95
CA LYS A 361 -24.80 17.81 -13.49
C LYS A 361 -23.51 17.61 -12.69
N PHE A 362 -22.52 17.00 -13.31
CA PHE A 362 -21.24 16.61 -12.68
C PHE A 362 -20.07 17.44 -13.22
N ASP A 363 -20.33 18.68 -13.62
CA ASP A 363 -19.35 19.55 -14.28
C ASP A 363 -18.16 19.91 -13.38
N PHE A 364 -18.35 19.99 -12.07
CA PHE A 364 -17.33 20.46 -11.12
C PHE A 364 -16.79 19.37 -10.18
N ILE A 365 -17.63 18.41 -9.81
CA ILE A 365 -17.31 17.33 -8.88
C ILE A 365 -18.17 16.09 -9.18
N GLY A 366 -17.62 14.91 -8.93
CA GLY A 366 -18.32 13.64 -9.08
C GLY A 366 -18.41 13.12 -10.51
N SER A 367 -17.67 13.73 -11.45
CA SER A 367 -17.48 13.14 -12.78
C SER A 367 -16.65 11.85 -12.68
N SER A 368 -16.75 11.01 -13.72
CA SER A 368 -16.00 9.75 -13.82
C SER A 368 -14.49 9.93 -13.63
N HIS A 369 -13.93 11.04 -14.12
CA HIS A 369 -12.51 11.38 -13.95
C HIS A 369 -12.19 11.73 -12.50
N ASN A 370 -13.07 12.47 -11.81
CA ASN A 370 -12.90 12.73 -10.37
C ASN A 370 -12.94 11.43 -9.57
N ILE A 371 -13.89 10.55 -9.90
CA ILE A 371 -14.06 9.26 -9.22
C ILE A 371 -12.84 8.37 -9.48
N TRP A 372 -12.33 8.34 -10.72
CA TRP A 372 -11.10 7.64 -11.08
C TRP A 372 -9.92 8.06 -10.20
N HIS A 373 -9.70 9.37 -10.01
CA HIS A 373 -8.63 9.88 -9.13
C HIS A 373 -8.76 9.37 -7.70
N LEU A 374 -9.99 9.31 -7.16
CA LEU A 374 -10.23 8.76 -5.82
C LEU A 374 -9.88 7.27 -5.76
N PHE A 375 -10.27 6.47 -6.76
CA PHE A 375 -9.94 5.05 -6.82
C PHE A 375 -8.43 4.79 -6.96
N VAL A 376 -7.70 5.62 -7.71
CA VAL A 376 -6.23 5.53 -7.80
C VAL A 376 -5.60 5.77 -6.42
N LEU A 377 -6.03 6.81 -5.69
CA LEU A 377 -5.54 7.10 -4.36
C LEU A 377 -5.88 5.96 -3.37
N THR A 378 -7.12 5.48 -3.36
CA THR A 378 -7.55 4.35 -2.51
C THR A 378 -6.76 3.09 -2.81
N ALA A 379 -6.54 2.77 -4.08
CA ALA A 379 -5.73 1.62 -4.48
C ALA A 379 -4.28 1.74 -3.96
N ALA A 380 -3.68 2.92 -4.11
CA ALA A 380 -2.32 3.18 -3.63
C ALA A 380 -2.22 3.07 -2.09
N LEU A 381 -3.26 3.46 -1.35
CA LEU A 381 -3.32 3.29 0.12
C LEU A 381 -3.42 1.81 0.52
N PHE A 382 -4.29 1.03 -0.14
CA PHE A 382 -4.33 -0.42 0.10
C PHE A 382 -2.99 -1.07 -0.23
N HIS A 383 -2.36 -0.67 -1.34
CA HIS A 383 -1.05 -1.16 -1.70
C HIS A 383 0.00 -0.85 -0.61
N TYR A 384 0.02 0.39 -0.09
CA TYR A 384 0.91 0.76 1.01
C TYR A 384 0.74 -0.14 2.25
N LEU A 385 -0.51 -0.40 2.66
CA LEU A 385 -0.81 -1.31 3.78
C LEU A 385 -0.34 -2.74 3.51
N GLY A 386 -0.54 -3.23 2.28
CA GLY A 386 -0.01 -4.52 1.83
C GLY A 386 1.51 -4.57 1.93
N CYS A 387 2.21 -3.52 1.49
CA CYS A 387 3.66 -3.40 1.57
C CYS A 387 4.17 -3.43 3.01
N LEU A 388 3.55 -2.68 3.92
CA LEU A 388 3.87 -2.73 5.35
C LEU A 388 3.68 -4.13 5.92
N GLY A 389 2.56 -4.78 5.60
CA GLY A 389 2.30 -6.17 6.00
C GLY A 389 3.39 -7.12 5.51
N THR A 390 3.76 -7.05 4.22
CA THR A 390 4.82 -7.90 3.66
C THR A 390 6.19 -7.62 4.28
N PHE A 391 6.50 -6.37 4.59
CA PHE A 391 7.74 -5.98 5.27
C PHE A 391 7.82 -6.58 6.68
N HIS A 392 6.81 -6.37 7.51
CA HIS A 392 6.79 -6.89 8.88
C HIS A 392 6.77 -8.42 8.90
N THR A 393 5.98 -9.04 8.02
CA THR A 393 5.97 -10.50 7.86
C THR A 393 7.37 -11.02 7.49
N ARG A 394 8.10 -10.34 6.60
CA ARG A 394 9.46 -10.77 6.27
C ARG A 394 10.44 -10.55 7.42
N GLN A 395 10.28 -9.50 8.23
CA GLN A 395 11.14 -9.29 9.40
C GLN A 395 11.00 -10.40 10.45
N SER A 396 9.80 -10.98 10.59
CA SER A 396 9.55 -12.07 11.55
C SER A 396 9.93 -13.46 11.03
N LEU A 397 10.25 -13.60 9.74
CA LEU A 397 10.60 -14.88 9.13
C LEU A 397 12.09 -15.04 8.93
N THR A 398 12.62 -16.20 9.29
CA THR A 398 13.97 -16.62 8.90
C THR A 398 13.99 -17.22 7.50
N CYS A 399 15.07 -16.99 6.77
CA CYS A 399 15.33 -17.75 5.55
C CYS A 399 15.82 -19.14 5.95
N PHE A 400 15.17 -20.20 5.49
CA PHE A 400 15.70 -21.55 5.67
C PHE A 400 16.99 -21.68 4.86
N ALA A 401 18.03 -22.22 5.50
CA ALA A 401 19.33 -22.47 4.89
C ALA A 401 19.31 -23.66 3.93
#